data_AF-A0A7J9XVY9-F1
#
_entry.id   AF-A0A7J9XVY9-F1
#
_cell.length_a   1.000
_cell.length_b   1.000
_cell.length_c   1.000
_cell.angle_alpha   90.00
_cell.angle_beta   90.00
_cell.angle_gamma   90.00
#
_symmetry.space_group_name_H-M   'P 1'
#
loop_
_entity.id
_entity.type
_entity.pdbx_description
1 polymer ?
#
loop_
_entity_poly.entity_id
_entity_poly.type
_entity_poly.pdbx_seq_one_letter_code
_entity_poly.pdbx_strand_id
1 'polypeptide(L)'
;MQRAVTGSPGRWAGRLPRDEPRRGRPTPKGVEDVERAYRTHWTSPELSEARRSRLNEQQSRPPDLVVIMPLKDWTCAACGGTGDLLLMQEAGPACMACAALDHLVFLPRGDAGLTRRAHKASELSAVVVRFSRTRKRYERQGLLVEPAAMAAAKQRD
;
A
#
# COMPACT_ATOMS: atom_id res chain seq x y z
N MET A 1 -42.41 26.18 5.81
CA MET A 1 -42.86 25.82 4.45
C MET A 1 -41.88 24.82 3.86
N GLN A 2 -42.34 23.58 3.69
CA GLN A 2 -41.58 22.47 3.08
C GLN A 2 -41.90 22.40 1.58
N ARG A 3 -40.89 22.23 0.73
CA ARG A 3 -40.96 21.56 -0.60
C ARG A 3 -39.55 21.02 -0.89
N ALA A 4 -39.25 19.74 -0.63
CA ALA A 4 -39.47 18.59 -1.51
C ALA A 4 -38.73 18.72 -2.86
N VAL A 5 -37.50 18.20 -2.91
CA VAL A 5 -36.84 17.85 -4.18
C VAL A 5 -37.05 16.36 -4.38
N THR A 6 -37.86 16.03 -5.37
CA THR A 6 -38.18 14.68 -5.81
C THR A 6 -36.95 14.00 -6.41
N GLY A 7 -36.54 12.88 -5.81
CA GLY A 7 -35.64 11.94 -6.47
C GLY A 7 -36.40 11.13 -7.52
N SER A 8 -35.75 10.86 -8.65
CA SER A 8 -36.06 9.69 -9.48
C SER A 8 -34.75 9.05 -9.95
N PRO A 9 -34.60 7.71 -9.84
CA PRO A 9 -33.34 7.00 -10.04
C PRO A 9 -33.16 6.59 -11.51
N GLY A 10 -31.96 6.80 -12.05
CA GLY A 10 -31.68 6.47 -13.44
C GLY A 10 -30.23 6.10 -13.71
N ARG A 11 -29.97 4.78 -13.73
CA ARG A 11 -28.92 4.07 -14.51
C ARG A 11 -27.47 4.54 -14.32
N TRP A 12 -26.74 3.81 -13.47
CA TRP A 12 -25.29 3.72 -13.55
C TRP A 12 -24.93 2.68 -14.62
N ALA A 13 -24.73 3.12 -15.86
CA ALA A 13 -24.12 2.32 -16.91
C ALA A 13 -23.30 3.24 -17.81
N GLY A 14 -21.98 3.18 -17.69
CA GLY A 14 -21.07 3.90 -18.58
C GLY A 14 -19.74 4.25 -17.94
N ARG A 15 -18.78 3.33 -18.06
CA ARG A 15 -17.34 3.56 -18.27
C ARG A 15 -16.81 4.92 -17.78
N LEU A 16 -16.08 4.94 -16.66
CA LEU A 16 -15.24 6.09 -16.30
C LEU A 16 -14.32 6.39 -17.51
N PRO A 17 -14.30 7.63 -18.03
CA PRO A 17 -13.35 8.01 -19.05
C PRO A 17 -11.94 7.77 -18.51
N ARG A 18 -11.13 7.04 -19.27
CA ARG A 18 -9.68 7.03 -19.04
C ARG A 18 -9.21 8.47 -19.17
N ASP A 19 -8.60 8.99 -18.12
CA ASP A 19 -7.84 10.24 -18.15
C ASP A 19 -6.62 10.05 -19.05
N GLU A 20 -6.84 10.08 -20.36
CA GLU A 20 -5.76 10.23 -21.33
C GLU A 20 -5.37 11.71 -21.35
N PRO A 21 -4.10 12.06 -21.08
CA PRO A 21 -3.65 13.43 -21.16
C PRO A 21 -3.71 13.89 -22.62
N ARG A 22 -4.74 14.66 -22.97
CA ARG A 22 -4.78 15.39 -24.24
C ARG A 22 -3.56 16.32 -24.29
N ARG A 23 -2.66 16.11 -25.26
CA ARG A 23 -1.54 17.03 -25.53
C ARG A 23 -2.09 18.46 -25.65
N GLY A 24 -1.53 19.37 -24.86
CA GLY A 24 -1.82 20.80 -24.94
C GLY A 24 -2.46 21.44 -23.70
N ARG A 25 -2.68 20.71 -22.59
CA ARG A 25 -3.03 21.35 -21.31
C ARG A 25 -1.75 21.79 -20.58
N PRO A 26 -1.57 23.08 -20.25
CA PRO A 26 -0.51 23.51 -19.36
C PRO A 26 -0.66 22.80 -18.01
N THR A 27 0.39 22.13 -17.53
CA THR A 27 0.45 21.68 -16.13
C THR A 27 0.27 22.90 -15.25
N PRO A 28 -0.73 22.93 -14.34
CA PRO A 28 -0.85 24.03 -13.40
C PRO A 28 0.46 24.12 -12.60
N LYS A 29 1.10 25.29 -12.57
CA LYS A 29 2.11 25.56 -11.54
C LYS A 29 1.42 25.38 -10.19
N GLY A 30 2.02 24.60 -9.29
CA GLY A 30 1.47 24.34 -7.96
C GLY A 30 0.72 23.00 -7.81
N VAL A 31 0.90 22.02 -8.71
CA VAL A 31 0.46 20.63 -8.43
C VAL A 31 1.00 20.11 -7.11
N GLU A 32 2.25 20.45 -6.75
CA GLU A 32 2.82 20.16 -5.43
C GLU A 32 2.11 20.91 -4.30
N ASP A 33 1.70 22.16 -4.51
CA ASP A 33 1.00 22.96 -3.49
C ASP A 33 -0.43 22.46 -3.27
N VAL A 34 -1.09 22.01 -4.34
CA VAL A 34 -2.41 21.37 -4.30
C VAL A 34 -2.32 19.99 -3.64
N GLU A 35 -1.37 19.14 -4.03
CA GLU A 35 -1.13 17.85 -3.37
C GLU A 35 -0.75 18.00 -1.89
N ARG A 36 0.02 19.04 -1.54
CA ARG A 36 0.37 19.40 -0.16
C ARG A 36 -0.85 19.85 0.64
N ALA A 37 -1.75 20.62 0.05
CA ALA A 37 -2.99 21.08 0.68
C ALA A 37 -3.96 19.93 1.00
N TYR A 38 -3.96 18.86 0.20
CA TYR A 38 -4.81 17.68 0.43
C TYR A 38 -4.24 16.68 1.45
N ARG A 39 -2.98 16.82 1.90
CA ARG A 39 -2.43 16.01 3.01
C ARG A 39 -2.86 16.59 4.35
N THR A 40 -4.08 16.32 4.78
CA THR A 40 -4.54 16.70 6.11
C THR A 40 -3.87 15.83 7.18
N HIS A 41 -2.69 16.25 7.62
CA HIS A 41 -2.05 15.72 8.81
C HIS A 41 -2.30 16.67 9.98
N TRP A 42 -3.17 16.25 10.91
CA TRP A 42 -3.46 17.04 12.08
C TRP A 42 -2.32 16.93 13.09
N THR A 43 -1.46 17.95 13.18
CA THR A 43 -0.46 18.10 14.24
C THR A 43 -0.88 19.23 15.18
N SER A 44 -0.98 18.95 16.48
CA SER A 44 -1.36 19.97 17.47
C SER A 44 -0.34 21.12 17.52
N PRO A 45 -0.80 22.39 17.53
CA PRO A 45 0.06 23.56 17.66
C PRO A 45 0.69 23.67 19.06
N GLU A 46 0.30 22.85 20.04
CA GLU A 46 0.88 22.88 21.40
C GLU A 46 2.12 21.99 21.54
N LEU A 47 2.44 21.18 20.53
CA LEU A 47 3.61 20.28 20.57
C LEU A 47 4.93 21.06 20.47
N SER A 48 6.00 20.59 21.10
CA SER A 48 7.33 21.16 20.86
C SER A 48 7.77 20.93 19.40
N GLU A 49 8.65 21.81 18.89
CA GLU A 49 9.14 21.74 17.51
C GLU A 49 9.79 20.39 17.17
N ALA A 50 10.59 19.84 18.08
CA ALA A 50 11.18 18.50 17.94
C ALA A 50 10.11 17.41 17.80
N ARG A 51 9.00 17.51 18.52
CA ARG A 51 7.90 16.52 18.48
C ARG A 51 7.06 16.65 17.21
N ARG A 52 6.84 17.88 16.72
CA ARG A 52 6.19 18.14 15.42
C ARG A 52 7.03 17.60 14.27
N SER A 53 8.33 17.85 14.27
CA SER A 53 9.26 17.36 13.25
C SER A 53 9.24 15.83 13.15
N ARG A 54 9.32 15.13 14.29
CA ARG A 54 9.26 13.67 14.33
C ARG A 54 7.95 13.09 13.81
N LEU A 55 6.82 13.74 14.09
CA LEU A 55 5.52 13.31 13.57
C LEU A 55 5.41 13.51 12.06
N ASN A 56 5.90 14.65 11.56
CA ASN A 56 5.93 14.91 10.11
C ASN A 56 6.81 13.89 9.38
N GLU A 57 7.99 13.56 9.93
CA GLU A 57 8.89 12.55 9.35
C GLU A 57 8.25 11.15 9.32
N GLN A 58 7.52 10.77 10.37
CA GLN A 58 6.80 9.50 10.38
C GLN A 58 5.65 9.47 9.38
N GLN A 59 4.94 10.58 9.21
CA GLN A 59 3.81 10.70 8.29
C GLN A 59 4.26 10.82 6.82
N SER A 60 5.45 11.37 6.57
CA SER A 60 6.00 11.47 5.22
C SER A 60 6.65 10.17 4.74
N ARG A 61 6.85 9.18 5.62
CA ARG A 61 7.42 7.88 5.24
C ARG A 61 6.52 7.21 4.19
N PRO A 62 7.09 6.71 3.08
CA PRO A 62 6.31 6.03 2.06
C PRO A 62 5.57 4.84 2.65
N PRO A 63 4.33 4.55 2.20
CA PRO A 63 3.60 3.36 2.62
C PRO A 63 4.41 2.09 2.36
N ASP A 64 4.16 1.06 3.17
CA ASP A 64 4.77 -0.26 2.97
C ASP A 64 4.36 -0.84 1.61
N LEU A 65 5.28 -1.57 0.97
CA LEU A 65 4.97 -2.33 -0.25
C LEU A 65 3.87 -3.36 0.05
N VAL A 66 2.98 -3.59 -0.91
CA VAL A 66 1.87 -4.55 -0.76
C VAL A 66 2.03 -5.70 -1.73
N VAL A 67 2.30 -6.89 -1.19
CA VAL A 67 2.40 -8.15 -1.93
C VAL A 67 1.10 -8.94 -1.80
N ILE A 68 0.64 -9.51 -2.90
CA ILE A 68 -0.62 -10.23 -2.99
C ILE A 68 -0.35 -11.73 -3.02
N MET A 69 -1.01 -12.46 -2.12
CA MET A 69 -1.21 -13.90 -2.21
C MET A 69 -2.46 -14.17 -3.07
N PRO A 70 -2.29 -14.60 -4.33
CA PRO A 70 -3.39 -14.71 -5.28
C PRO A 70 -4.31 -15.88 -4.95
N LEU A 71 -5.55 -15.80 -5.43
CA LEU A 71 -6.53 -16.90 -5.32
C LEU A 71 -6.58 -17.79 -6.56
N LYS A 72 -5.99 -17.34 -7.66
CA LYS A 72 -6.01 -17.98 -8.97
C LYS A 72 -4.60 -17.95 -9.53
N ASP A 73 -4.37 -18.81 -10.52
CA ASP A 73 -3.14 -18.80 -11.30
C ASP A 73 -2.95 -17.44 -11.98
N TRP A 74 -1.69 -17.09 -12.15
CA TRP A 74 -1.27 -15.83 -12.73
C TRP A 74 0.10 -15.99 -13.38
N THR A 75 0.43 -15.07 -14.27
CA THR A 75 1.66 -15.08 -15.07
C THR A 75 2.40 -13.77 -14.90
N CYS A 76 3.70 -13.84 -14.64
CA CYS A 76 4.55 -12.67 -14.51
C CYS A 76 4.68 -11.94 -15.84
N ALA A 77 4.42 -10.62 -15.82
CA ALA A 77 4.49 -9.78 -17.01
C ALA A 77 5.93 -9.65 -17.58
N ALA A 78 6.96 -9.84 -16.75
CA ALA A 78 8.36 -9.69 -17.15
C ALA A 78 8.98 -10.98 -17.70
N CYS A 79 8.76 -12.12 -17.02
CA CYS A 79 9.44 -13.39 -17.35
C CYS A 79 8.50 -14.52 -17.79
N GLY A 80 7.18 -14.34 -17.71
CA GLY A 80 6.21 -15.40 -18.02
C GLY A 80 6.09 -16.50 -16.94
N GLY A 81 6.80 -16.40 -15.82
CA GLY A 81 6.74 -17.36 -14.72
C GLY A 81 5.47 -17.23 -13.85
N THR A 82 5.41 -18.00 -12.77
CA THR A 82 4.31 -17.96 -11.77
C THR A 82 4.88 -18.04 -10.35
N GLY A 83 4.02 -18.06 -9.32
CA GLY A 83 4.43 -18.24 -7.92
C GLY A 83 3.30 -18.03 -6.91
N ASP A 84 3.63 -18.22 -5.62
CA ASP A 84 2.67 -18.09 -4.50
C ASP A 84 2.35 -16.64 -4.13
N LEU A 85 3.21 -15.70 -4.54
CA LEU A 85 3.13 -14.29 -4.22
C LEU A 85 3.43 -13.46 -5.47
N LEU A 86 2.75 -12.33 -5.61
CA LEU A 86 2.98 -11.35 -6.67
C LEU A 86 2.99 -9.93 -6.12
N LEU A 87 3.78 -9.06 -6.76
CA LEU A 87 3.71 -7.62 -6.58
C LEU A 87 3.03 -7.01 -7.82
N MET A 88 2.08 -6.11 -7.61
CA MET A 88 1.53 -5.33 -8.72
C MET A 88 2.48 -4.19 -9.06
N GLN A 89 3.04 -4.22 -10.27
CA GLN A 89 3.84 -3.15 -10.84
C GLN A 89 3.08 -2.50 -12.01
N GLU A 90 3.62 -1.41 -12.58
CA GLU A 90 2.98 -0.71 -13.71
C GLU A 90 2.74 -1.61 -14.92
N ALA A 91 3.71 -2.48 -15.25
CA ALA A 91 3.62 -3.42 -16.37
C ALA A 91 2.67 -4.61 -16.11
N GLY A 92 2.17 -4.78 -14.88
CA GLY A 92 1.34 -5.90 -14.47
C GLY A 92 1.93 -6.67 -13.27
N PRO A 93 1.48 -7.91 -13.04
CA PRO A 93 1.94 -8.71 -11.91
C PRO A 93 3.39 -9.17 -12.11
N ALA A 94 4.22 -8.97 -11.10
CA ALA A 94 5.62 -9.38 -11.05
C ALA A 94 5.83 -10.48 -10.01
N CYS A 95 6.65 -11.49 -10.34
CA CYS A 95 7.09 -12.48 -9.36
C CYS A 95 8.11 -11.89 -8.40
N MET A 96 8.31 -12.57 -7.27
CA MET A 96 9.21 -12.11 -6.22
C MET A 96 10.63 -11.83 -6.74
N ALA A 97 11.14 -12.66 -7.66
CA ALA A 97 12.46 -12.45 -8.28
C ALA A 97 12.48 -11.21 -9.20
N CYS A 98 11.50 -11.06 -10.10
CA CYS A 98 11.40 -9.87 -10.96
C CYS A 98 11.14 -8.58 -10.18
N ALA A 99 10.56 -8.67 -8.99
CA ALA A 99 10.37 -7.57 -8.07
C ALA A 99 11.56 -7.33 -7.12
N ALA A 100 12.62 -8.15 -7.20
CA ALA A 100 13.77 -8.14 -6.29
C ALA A 100 13.38 -8.26 -4.81
N LEU A 101 12.36 -9.07 -4.50
CA LEU A 101 11.84 -9.32 -3.15
C LEU A 101 11.98 -10.79 -2.71
N ASP A 102 12.56 -11.66 -3.54
CA ASP A 102 12.71 -13.10 -3.32
C ASP A 102 13.67 -13.47 -2.18
N HIS A 103 14.53 -12.54 -1.78
CA HIS A 103 15.41 -12.69 -0.61
C HIS A 103 14.70 -12.45 0.73
N LEU A 104 13.45 -11.96 0.72
CA LEU A 104 12.68 -11.72 1.93
C LEU A 104 12.01 -13.00 2.45
N VAL A 105 11.94 -13.13 3.77
CA VAL A 105 11.28 -14.25 4.44
C VAL A 105 9.86 -13.87 4.88
N PHE A 106 8.92 -14.80 4.68
CA PHE A 106 7.53 -14.60 5.07
C PHE A 106 7.32 -14.89 6.56
N LEU A 107 6.92 -13.86 7.29
CA LEU A 107 6.46 -13.93 8.67
C LEU A 107 4.91 -13.91 8.71
N PRO A 108 4.25 -15.04 9.03
CA PRO A 108 2.80 -15.08 9.13
C PRO A 108 2.28 -14.21 10.28
N ARG A 109 1.02 -13.77 10.17
CA ARG A 109 0.33 -13.10 11.29
C ARG A 109 0.23 -14.04 12.50
N GLY A 110 0.21 -13.47 13.70
CA GLY A 110 -0.04 -14.20 14.94
C GLY A 110 0.56 -13.47 16.12
N ASP A 111 1.90 -13.41 16.16
CA ASP A 111 2.62 -12.67 17.19
C ASP A 111 2.85 -11.21 16.77
N ALA A 112 2.09 -10.31 17.37
CA ALA A 112 2.18 -8.88 17.11
C ALA A 112 3.48 -8.25 17.64
N GLY A 113 4.08 -8.81 18.69
CA GLY A 113 5.38 -8.38 19.22
C GLY A 113 6.49 -8.70 18.24
N LEU A 114 6.57 -9.97 17.82
CA LEU A 114 7.54 -10.44 16.84
C LEU A 114 7.41 -9.70 15.50
N THR A 115 6.19 -9.56 14.98
CA THR A 115 5.93 -8.85 13.71
C THR A 115 6.39 -7.40 13.77
N ARG A 116 6.16 -6.71 14.90
CA ARG A 116 6.58 -5.31 15.07
C ARG A 116 8.09 -5.17 15.19
N ARG A 117 8.75 -6.07 15.92
CA ARG A 117 10.23 -6.09 16.04
C ARG A 117 10.88 -6.38 14.69
N ALA A 118 10.40 -7.39 13.98
CA ALA A 118 10.91 -7.76 12.67
C ALA A 118 10.73 -6.62 11.65
N HIS A 119 9.53 -6.02 11.59
CA HIS A 119 9.29 -4.86 10.73
C HIS A 119 10.23 -3.69 11.03
N LYS A 120 10.45 -3.39 12.32
CA LYS A 120 11.33 -2.29 12.73
C LYS A 120 12.80 -2.54 12.40
N ALA A 121 13.23 -3.80 12.43
CA ALA A 121 14.60 -4.19 12.16
C ALA A 121 14.91 -4.37 10.66
N SER A 122 13.88 -4.45 9.82
CA SER A 122 14.00 -4.63 8.37
C SER A 122 14.17 -3.27 7.69
N GLU A 123 15.13 -3.17 6.78
CA GLU A 123 15.25 -2.00 5.89
C GLU A 123 14.21 -2.07 4.78
N LEU A 124 14.02 -3.28 4.22
CA LEU A 124 12.99 -3.56 3.23
C LEU A 124 11.93 -4.49 3.80
N SER A 125 10.66 -4.13 3.67
CA SER A 125 9.54 -4.95 4.09
C SER A 125 8.32 -4.77 3.20
N ALA A 126 7.51 -5.83 3.10
CA ALA A 126 6.27 -5.79 2.34
C ALA A 126 5.13 -6.49 3.08
N VAL A 127 3.97 -5.86 3.15
CA VAL A 127 2.76 -6.45 3.74
C VAL A 127 2.16 -7.45 2.76
N VAL A 128 1.95 -8.69 3.23
CA VAL A 128 1.30 -9.71 2.41
C VAL A 128 -0.20 -9.71 2.68
N VAL A 129 -1.00 -9.59 1.63
CA VAL A 129 -2.46 -9.59 1.67
C VAL A 129 -3.05 -10.72 0.83
N ARG A 130 -4.25 -11.17 1.20
CA ARG A 130 -5.02 -12.14 0.42
C ARG A 130 -6.46 -11.68 0.32
N PHE A 131 -7.09 -11.87 -0.84
CA PHE A 131 -8.50 -11.55 -0.99
C PHE A 131 -9.37 -12.56 -0.23
N SER A 132 -10.21 -12.06 0.68
CA SER A 132 -11.21 -12.84 1.40
C SER A 132 -12.50 -12.87 0.59
N ARG A 133 -12.87 -14.05 0.06
CA ARG A 133 -14.12 -14.22 -0.71
C ARG A 133 -15.35 -13.95 0.14
N THR A 134 -15.32 -14.36 1.40
CA THR A 134 -16.42 -14.19 2.36
C THR A 134 -16.59 -12.73 2.76
N ARG A 135 -15.50 -12.01 3.03
CA ARG A 135 -15.54 -10.60 3.48
C ARG A 135 -15.46 -9.59 2.33
N LYS A 136 -15.26 -10.06 1.09
CA LYS A 136 -15.13 -9.26 -0.14
C LYS A 136 -14.09 -8.13 -0.05
N ARG A 137 -12.96 -8.38 0.61
CA ARG A 137 -11.87 -7.42 0.78
C ARG A 137 -10.53 -8.13 0.95
N TYR A 138 -9.43 -7.39 0.76
CA TYR A 138 -8.10 -7.89 1.11
C TYR A 138 -7.90 -7.93 2.62
N GLU A 139 -7.34 -9.03 3.11
CA GLU A 139 -6.99 -9.24 4.51
C GLU A 139 -5.49 -9.49 4.62
N ARG A 140 -4.86 -8.86 5.61
CA ARG A 140 -3.43 -9.06 5.91
C ARG A 140 -3.18 -10.49 6.36
N GLN A 141 -2.26 -11.17 5.68
CA GLN A 141 -1.83 -12.53 6.01
C GLN A 141 -0.53 -12.57 6.81
N GLY A 142 0.35 -11.58 6.61
CA GLY A 142 1.65 -11.52 7.26
C GLY A 142 2.49 -10.35 6.77
N LEU A 143 3.80 -10.51 6.84
CA LEU A 143 4.81 -9.54 6.46
C LEU A 143 6.02 -10.26 5.86
N LEU A 144 6.57 -9.74 4.77
CA LEU A 144 7.88 -10.10 4.27
C LEU A 144 8.92 -9.18 4.91
N VAL A 145 9.98 -9.76 5.44
CA VAL A 145 11.09 -9.06 6.11
C VAL A 145 12.42 -9.69 5.71
N GLU A 146 13.52 -8.98 5.93
CA GLU A 146 14.84 -9.51 5.67
C GLU A 146 15.20 -10.65 6.65
N PRO A 147 15.96 -11.67 6.21
CA PRO A 147 16.37 -12.77 7.08
C PRO A 147 17.09 -12.30 8.35
N ALA A 148 17.96 -11.30 8.24
CA ALA A 148 18.70 -10.72 9.37
C ALA A 148 17.75 -10.03 10.37
N ALA A 149 16.76 -9.29 9.87
CA ALA A 149 15.73 -8.65 10.70
C ALA A 149 14.89 -9.68 11.46
N MET A 150 14.54 -10.79 10.79
CA MET A 150 13.83 -11.90 11.42
C MET A 150 14.67 -12.55 12.54
N ALA A 151 15.96 -12.79 12.30
CA ALA A 151 16.86 -13.36 13.30
C ALA A 151 17.01 -12.43 14.52
N ALA A 152 17.26 -11.15 14.29
CA ALA A 152 17.36 -10.14 15.35
C ALA A 152 16.07 -10.00 16.17
N ALA A 153 14.91 -10.15 15.52
CA ALA A 153 13.61 -10.05 16.19
C ALA A 153 13.30 -11.25 17.12
N LYS A 154 13.83 -12.45 16.83
CA LYS A 154 13.68 -13.66 17.66
C LYS A 154 14.64 -13.70 18.85
N GLN A 155 15.82 -13.09 18.73
CA GLN A 155 16.83 -13.07 19.81
C GLN A 155 16.44 -12.20 21.02
N ARG A 156 15.35 -11.43 20.89
CA ARG A 156 14.87 -10.47 21.89
C ARG A 156 13.66 -10.98 22.69
N ASP A 157 13.45 -12.30 22.71
CA ASP A 157 12.45 -12.97 23.55
C ASP A 157 13.08 -13.58 24.81
#